data_AF-A0A528FPA1-F1
#
_entry.id   AF-A0A528FPA1-F1
#
_cell.length_a   1.000
_cell.length_b   1.000
_cell.length_c   1.000
_cell.angle_alpha   90.00
_cell.angle_beta   90.00
_cell.angle_gamma   90.00
#
_symmetry.space_group_name_H-M   'P 1'
#
loop_
_entity.id
_entity.type
_entity.pdbx_description
1 polymer ?
#
loop_
_entity_poly.entity_id
_entity_poly.type
_entity_poly.pdbx_seq_one_letter_code
_entity_poly.pdbx_strand_id
1 'polypeptide(L)' 'DQGKACCDLKGYVAPDLEVLGPGVGAGVRQGDTGLKDKLNAAIKAIRANGKYAEITKKYFDFDIYGEESQSN' A
#
# COMPACT_ATOMS: atom_id res chain seq x y z
N ASP A 1 -17.88 1.25 -15.57
CA ASP A 1 -18.31 2.12 -16.69
C ASP A 1 -19.14 3.36 -16.30
N GLN A 2 -19.58 3.51 -15.05
CA GLN A 2 -20.19 4.75 -14.56
C GLN A 2 -19.13 5.87 -14.49
N GLY A 3 -18.99 6.66 -15.55
CA GLY A 3 -18.03 7.79 -15.62
C GLY A 3 -17.50 8.08 -17.02
N LYS A 4 -17.45 7.07 -17.91
CA LYS A 4 -16.97 7.23 -19.30
C LYS A 4 -17.83 8.14 -20.16
N ALA A 5 -19.10 8.34 -19.79
CA ALA A 5 -20.05 9.15 -20.56
C ALA A 5 -19.93 10.67 -20.27
N CYS A 6 -19.21 11.08 -19.21
CA CYS A 6 -19.13 12.50 -18.81
C CYS A 6 -17.72 13.00 -18.47
N CYS A 7 -16.77 12.12 -18.16
CA CYS A 7 -15.44 12.50 -17.72
C CYS A 7 -14.37 11.86 -18.60
N ASP A 8 -13.35 12.66 -18.96
CA ASP A 8 -12.13 12.19 -19.60
C ASP A 8 -11.04 11.93 -18.54
N LEU A 9 -10.35 10.79 -18.62
CA LEU A 9 -9.25 10.47 -17.73
C LEU A 9 -8.02 11.28 -18.16
N LYS A 10 -7.72 12.34 -17.40
CA LYS A 10 -6.56 13.22 -17.65
C LYS A 10 -5.22 12.67 -17.14
N GLY A 11 -5.18 11.38 -16.82
CA GLY A 11 -4.04 10.72 -16.20
C GLY A 11 -4.09 10.77 -14.68
N TYR A 12 -2.99 10.36 -14.06
CA TYR A 12 -2.84 10.30 -12.63
C TYR A 12 -1.93 11.41 -12.14
N VAL A 13 -2.23 11.92 -10.94
CA VAL A 13 -1.35 12.89 -10.28
C VAL A 13 -0.05 12.19 -9.93
N ALA A 14 1.07 12.87 -10.18
CA ALA A 14 2.37 12.35 -9.79
C ALA A 14 2.43 12.17 -8.26
N PRO A 15 3.11 11.12 -7.78
CA PRO A 15 3.48 10.98 -6.39
C PRO A 15 4.01 12.26 -5.73
N ASP A 16 3.50 12.58 -4.55
CA ASP A 16 4.01 13.67 -3.71
C ASP A 16 4.32 13.12 -2.32
N LEU A 17 5.56 12.71 -2.12
CA LEU A 17 6.03 12.10 -0.88
C LEU A 17 5.97 13.05 0.32
N GLU A 18 6.05 14.37 0.10
CA GLU A 18 5.97 15.34 1.20
C GLU A 18 4.54 15.46 1.74
N VAL A 19 3.54 15.30 0.86
CA VAL A 19 2.13 15.41 1.22
C VAL A 19 1.49 14.06 1.56
N LEU A 20 1.72 13.03 0.74
CA LEU A 20 1.07 11.72 0.84
C LEU A 20 1.88 10.71 1.66
N GLY A 21 3.19 10.95 1.83
CA GLY A 21 4.08 10.04 2.51
C GLY A 21 4.37 8.75 1.71
N PRO A 22 5.22 7.86 2.24
CA PRO A 22 5.70 6.67 1.52
C PRO A 22 4.70 5.52 1.49
N GLY A 23 3.47 5.73 1.99
CA GLY A 23 2.40 4.73 2.01
C GLY A 23 1.81 4.47 3.39
N VAL A 24 1.23 3.28 3.55
CA VAL A 24 0.45 2.92 4.74
C VAL A 24 1.31 2.17 5.76
N GLY A 25 1.25 2.60 7.03
CA GLY A 25 1.97 2.00 8.14
C GLY A 25 1.08 1.68 9.34
N ALA A 26 1.52 0.76 10.19
CA ALA A 26 0.89 0.47 11.48
C ALA A 26 1.59 1.27 12.60
N GLY A 27 0.82 2.10 13.31
CA GLY A 27 1.34 2.90 14.41
C GLY A 27 1.74 2.04 15.62
N VAL A 28 2.92 2.32 16.19
CA VAL A 28 3.40 1.76 17.46
C VAL A 28 3.79 2.89 18.41
N ARG A 29 3.81 2.63 19.72
CA ARG A 29 4.27 3.63 20.69
C ARG A 29 5.72 3.98 20.47
N GLN A 30 6.05 5.23 20.74
CA GLN A 30 7.44 5.69 20.77
C GLN A 30 8.21 4.90 21.84
N GLY A 31 9.41 4.42 21.50
CA GLY A 31 10.25 3.60 22.38
C GLY A 31 10.04 2.09 22.28
N ASP A 32 8.92 1.60 21.73
CA ASP A 32 8.64 0.16 21.56
C ASP A 32 9.40 -0.44 20.35
N THR A 33 10.73 -0.30 20.33
CA THR A 33 11.60 -0.74 19.22
C THR A 33 11.52 -2.24 18.98
N GLY A 34 11.48 -3.06 20.05
CA GLY A 34 11.38 -4.51 19.93
C GLY A 34 10.07 -4.98 19.28
N LEU A 35 8.96 -4.26 19.49
CA LEU A 35 7.69 -4.57 18.81
C LEU A 35 7.73 -4.13 17.35
N LYS A 36 8.21 -2.89 17.10
CA LYS A 36 8.40 -2.34 15.76
C LYS A 36 9.21 -3.30 14.87
N ASP A 37 10.33 -3.80 15.38
CA ASP A 37 11.24 -4.65 14.59
C ASP A 37 10.63 -6.02 14.30
N LYS A 38 9.91 -6.61 15.27
CA LYS A 38 9.16 -7.86 15.07
C LYS A 38 8.07 -7.71 14.01
N LEU A 39 7.31 -6.62 14.05
CA LEU A 39 6.28 -6.34 13.06
C LEU A 39 6.88 -6.15 11.66
N ASN A 40 7.97 -5.37 11.55
CA ASN A 40 8.66 -5.17 10.27
C ASN A 40 9.18 -6.47 9.67
N ALA A 41 9.80 -7.33 10.50
CA ALA A 41 10.27 -8.64 10.06
C ALA A 41 9.11 -9.54 9.61
N ALA A 42 8.00 -9.55 10.35
CA ALA A 42 6.81 -10.33 9.98
C ALA A 42 6.18 -9.84 8.67
N ILE A 43 6.03 -8.53 8.48
CA ILE A 43 5.50 -7.92 7.25
C ILE A 43 6.37 -8.32 6.06
N LYS A 44 7.70 -8.23 6.19
CA LYS A 44 8.63 -8.67 5.15
C LYS A 44 8.47 -10.16 4.83
N ALA A 45 8.34 -11.01 5.85
CA ALA A 45 8.18 -12.45 5.68
C ALA A 45 6.87 -12.82 4.96
N ILE A 46 5.73 -12.23 5.34
CA ILE A 46 4.43 -12.53 4.69
C ILE A 46 4.36 -12.04 3.25
N ARG A 47 5.13 -11.00 2.91
CA ARG A 47 5.25 -10.54 1.53
C ARG A 47 6.10 -11.49 0.70
N ALA A 48 7.23 -11.94 1.24
CA ALA A 48 8.12 -12.88 0.55
C ALA A 48 7.47 -14.26 0.33
N ASN A 49 6.62 -14.71 1.24
CA ASN A 49 6.00 -16.05 1.17
C ASN A 49 4.60 -16.07 0.51
N GLY A 50 4.13 -14.93 -0.02
CA GLY A 50 2.84 -14.82 -0.71
C GLY A 50 1.60 -14.73 0.20
N LYS A 51 1.74 -14.82 1.53
CA LYS A 51 0.61 -14.68 2.45
C LYS A 51 -0.04 -13.30 2.41
N TYR A 52 0.75 -12.26 2.16
CA TYR A 52 0.22 -10.92 1.92
C TYR A 52 -0.76 -10.93 0.73
N ALA A 53 -0.34 -11.48 -0.41
CA ALA A 53 -1.19 -11.55 -1.60
C ALA A 53 -2.46 -12.40 -1.36
N GLU A 54 -2.35 -13.51 -0.62
CA GLU A 54 -3.51 -14.33 -0.24
C GLU A 54 -4.54 -13.54 0.59
N ILE A 55 -4.08 -12.71 1.53
CA ILE A 55 -4.96 -11.86 2.36
C ILE A 55 -5.57 -10.74 1.52
N THR A 56 -4.73 -10.03 0.75
CA THR A 56 -5.13 -8.85 -0.04
C THR A 56 -6.18 -9.18 -1.11
N LYS A 57 -6.07 -10.34 -1.76
CA LYS A 57 -7.01 -10.81 -2.80
C LYS A 57 -8.46 -10.96 -2.32
N LYS A 58 -8.70 -11.00 -1.01
CA LYS A 58 -10.06 -11.02 -0.45
C LYS A 58 -10.76 -9.67 -0.56
N TYR A 59 -10.00 -8.60 -0.72
CA TYR A 59 -10.47 -7.21 -0.64
C TYR A 59 -10.27 -6.44 -1.95
N PHE A 60 -9.21 -6.75 -2.69
CA PHE A 60 -8.85 -6.05 -3.92
C PHE A 60 -8.63 -7.05 -5.05
N ASP A 61 -9.16 -6.73 -6.23
CA ASP A 61 -8.97 -7.45 -7.49
C ASP A 61 -7.70 -7.00 -8.25
N PHE A 62 -6.95 -6.06 -7.70
CA PHE A 62 -5.66 -5.57 -8.17
C PHE A 62 -4.61 -5.55 -7.05
N ASP A 63 -3.33 -5.37 -7.39
CA ASP A 63 -2.27 -5.24 -6.40
C ASP A 63 -2.29 -3.83 -5.78
N ILE A 64 -2.77 -3.76 -4.54
CA ILE A 64 -2.85 -2.51 -3.78
C ILE A 64 -1.48 -2.04 -3.26
N TYR A 65 -0.47 -2.90 -3.21
CA TYR A 65 0.88 -2.54 -2.78
C TYR A 65 1.74 -2.02 -3.94
N GLY A 66 1.49 -2.46 -5.18
CA GLY A 66 1.81 -1.66 -6.36
C GLY A 66 2.18 -2.40 -7.66
N GLU A 67 1.96 -1.70 -8.77
CA GLU A 67 3.05 -1.34 -9.71
C GLU A 67 3.36 0.16 -9.54
N GLU A 68 4.63 0.55 -9.75
CA GLU A 68 5.31 1.82 -9.37
C GLU A 68 4.67 3.14 -9.85
N SER A 69 3.61 3.12 -10.65
CA SER A 69 3.02 4.34 -11.23
C SER A 69 1.95 5.02 -10.37
N GLN A 70 1.53 4.40 -9.26
CA GLN A 70 0.35 4.84 -8.49
C GLN A 70 0.51 4.81 -6.96
N SER A 71 1.64 4.33 -6.45
CA SER A 71 1.82 4.09 -5.01
C SER A 71 2.47 5.30 -4.33
N ASN A 72 1.61 6.27 -4.00
CA ASN A 72 1.81 7.50 -3.18
C ASN A 72 2.83 8.51 -3.67
#